data_AF-A0A210Q9K8-F1
#
_entry.id   AF-A0A210Q9K8-F1
#
_cell.length_a   1.000
_cell.length_b   1.000
_cell.length_c   1.000
_cell.angle_alpha   90.00
_cell.angle_beta   90.00
_cell.angle_gamma   90.00
#
_symmetry.space_group_name_H-M   'P 1'
#
loop_
_entity.id
_entity.type
_entity.pdbx_description
1 polymer ?
#
loop_
_entity_poly.entity_id
_entity_poly.type
_entity_poly.pdbx_seq_one_letter_code
_entity_poly.pdbx_strand_id
1 'polypeptide(L)'
;MALIIPVFGLLFGFICSVSTAGPQCFACSSISALEFCDHSTQCATGEKCYIHKTRTHNGHDQYTSGCISNQSCSLGQTFHGLSPYGQVTCVECCDGDMCNNQGCGDTGPPPRESRGPYCYQCQNMPGTSYCDTLTLCSRNQACTIDETFSSGHHFASGCRPKGECSHVGPVEGRDVHNFIGSSRPCHKCCSDDFCNLECQSQNQQGVVSWSAWSQWGTCSANTCGGRGHQTRNRHCTSVAGGCNGVSTGERNCSRGLCSGCAELYNSGQRTSGVYTIAPAGHQPLNVVCNMGDGGGWTVLQHRLQGSVSFNRSWTDYVTGFGDLRGDFWLGLEYIHMLTSRGVQIIIDMVGKHGYLIRYSYDHFEVKNASTSYELLVANDNSVNCTSYSRLMYNNGSKFSTPDKQGKHGCASHGSGWWFKECSYFNINGVIGVDDNNYGMAALCHPDIVSLKETIMKIR
;
A
#
# COMPACT_ATOMS: atom_id res chain seq x y z
N MET A 1 -3.54 -45.94 -60.12
CA MET A 1 -3.22 -46.62 -58.84
C MET A 1 -1.71 -46.60 -58.72
N ALA A 2 -1.04 -45.63 -58.09
CA ALA A 2 -1.08 -45.14 -56.71
C ALA A 2 -0.61 -46.17 -55.66
N LEU A 3 0.42 -45.74 -54.90
CA LEU A 3 0.64 -45.96 -53.45
C LEU A 3 1.25 -47.34 -53.06
N ILE A 4 2.25 -47.53 -52.17
CA ILE A 4 2.92 -46.78 -51.08
C ILE A 4 4.29 -47.47 -50.77
N ILE A 5 5.32 -46.70 -50.38
CA ILE A 5 6.49 -47.20 -49.62
C ILE A 5 6.46 -46.53 -48.23
N PRO A 6 6.56 -47.25 -47.09
CA PRO A 6 6.64 -46.62 -45.78
C PRO A 6 8.11 -46.37 -45.39
N VAL A 7 8.39 -45.15 -44.94
CA VAL A 7 9.67 -44.74 -44.32
C VAL A 7 9.46 -44.77 -42.79
N PHE A 8 10.22 -45.62 -42.09
CA PHE A 8 10.33 -45.56 -40.63
C PHE A 8 11.42 -44.56 -40.24
N GLY A 9 11.02 -43.45 -39.62
CA GLY A 9 11.93 -42.45 -39.05
C GLY A 9 12.40 -42.86 -37.65
N LEU A 10 13.72 -42.91 -37.47
CA LEU A 10 14.40 -43.02 -36.18
C LEU A 10 14.47 -41.62 -35.53
N LEU A 11 13.76 -41.43 -34.41
CA LEU A 11 13.89 -40.27 -33.52
C LEU A 11 15.09 -40.48 -32.59
N PHE A 12 16.22 -39.83 -32.89
CA PHE A 12 17.31 -39.62 -31.93
C PHE A 12 17.01 -38.34 -31.13
N GLY A 13 16.66 -38.50 -29.85
CA GLY A 13 16.52 -37.39 -28.91
C GLY A 13 17.89 -36.88 -28.46
N PHE A 14 18.35 -35.77 -29.00
CA PHE A 14 19.40 -34.95 -28.39
C PHE A 14 18.76 -34.10 -27.29
N ILE A 15 19.00 -34.47 -26.04
CA ILE A 15 18.66 -33.63 -24.88
C ILE A 15 19.69 -32.49 -24.84
N CYS A 16 19.33 -31.32 -25.37
CA CYS A 16 20.06 -30.08 -25.09
C CYS A 16 19.83 -29.69 -23.63
N SER A 17 20.86 -29.82 -22.81
CA SER A 17 20.88 -29.31 -21.44
C SER A 17 20.87 -27.77 -21.48
N VAL A 18 19.72 -27.15 -21.25
CA VAL A 18 19.61 -25.69 -21.12
C VAL A 18 20.23 -25.30 -19.78
N SER A 19 21.44 -24.74 -19.80
CA SER A 19 22.08 -24.14 -18.62
C SER A 19 21.48 -22.74 -18.38
N THR A 20 20.46 -22.63 -17.53
CA THR A 20 19.88 -21.34 -17.14
C THR A 20 20.68 -20.71 -16.00
N ALA A 21 21.52 -19.70 -16.24
CA ALA A 21 22.23 -19.00 -15.16
C ALA A 21 21.24 -18.29 -14.19
N GLY A 22 21.60 -18.18 -12.91
CA GLY A 22 20.84 -17.49 -11.86
C GLY A 22 20.95 -15.95 -11.94
N PRO A 23 20.56 -15.17 -10.92
CA PRO A 23 20.65 -13.70 -10.95
C PRO A 23 22.10 -13.17 -10.90
N GLN A 24 22.32 -11.92 -11.32
CA GLN A 24 23.56 -11.18 -11.09
C GLN A 24 23.49 -10.48 -9.73
N CYS A 25 24.44 -10.75 -8.83
CA CYS A 25 24.41 -10.25 -7.46
C CYS A 25 25.69 -9.47 -7.10
N PHE A 26 25.55 -8.47 -6.22
CA PHE A 26 26.69 -7.82 -5.59
C PHE A 26 27.52 -8.88 -4.86
N ALA A 27 28.83 -8.85 -5.04
CA ALA A 27 29.73 -9.89 -4.53
C ALA A 27 30.86 -9.24 -3.73
N CYS A 28 30.58 -8.91 -2.48
CA CYS A 28 31.53 -8.26 -1.60
C CYS A 28 31.55 -8.90 -0.22
N SER A 29 32.72 -8.88 0.42
CA SER A 29 32.89 -9.41 1.77
C SER A 29 33.44 -8.34 2.70
N SER A 30 32.86 -8.26 3.89
CA SER A 30 33.38 -7.44 5.00
C SER A 30 33.48 -5.93 4.74
N ILE A 31 32.55 -5.35 3.98
CA ILE A 31 32.50 -3.90 3.70
C ILE A 31 31.69 -3.16 4.76
N SER A 32 32.00 -1.89 5.03
CA SER A 32 31.31 -1.09 6.06
C SER A 32 29.91 -0.60 5.66
N ALA A 33 29.63 -0.54 4.35
CA ALA A 33 28.31 -0.23 3.78
C ALA A 33 28.21 -0.84 2.38
N LEU A 34 27.02 -1.29 1.98
CA LEU A 34 26.80 -1.96 0.69
C LEU A 34 26.95 -1.06 -0.52
N GLU A 35 26.80 0.24 -0.36
CA GLU A 35 27.11 1.24 -1.40
C GLU A 35 28.58 1.23 -1.84
N PHE A 36 29.48 0.69 -1.02
CA PHE A 36 30.89 0.49 -1.37
C PHE A 36 31.15 -0.81 -2.12
N CYS A 37 30.12 -1.63 -2.40
CA CYS A 37 30.28 -2.83 -3.20
C CYS A 37 30.30 -2.49 -4.69
N ASP A 38 31.46 -2.63 -5.31
CA ASP A 38 31.74 -2.32 -6.70
C ASP A 38 31.96 -3.57 -7.57
N HIS A 39 31.75 -4.76 -7.01
CA HIS A 39 31.86 -6.03 -7.72
C HIS A 39 30.52 -6.76 -7.82
N SER A 40 30.34 -7.50 -8.91
CA SER A 40 29.19 -8.39 -9.09
C SER A 40 29.61 -9.77 -9.58
N THR A 41 28.73 -10.74 -9.37
CA THR A 41 28.94 -12.12 -9.81
C THR A 41 27.63 -12.71 -10.34
N GLN A 42 27.75 -13.61 -11.32
CA GLN A 42 26.62 -14.32 -11.89
C GLN A 42 26.37 -15.59 -11.07
N CYS A 43 25.21 -15.68 -10.42
CA CYS A 43 24.87 -16.86 -9.63
C CYS A 43 24.51 -18.06 -10.52
N ALA A 44 24.64 -19.25 -9.94
CA ALA A 44 24.22 -20.49 -10.59
C ALA A 44 22.69 -20.64 -10.62
N THR A 45 22.21 -21.58 -11.43
CA THR A 45 20.78 -21.93 -11.48
C THR A 45 20.26 -22.30 -10.08
N GLY A 46 19.20 -21.66 -9.63
CA GLY A 46 18.60 -21.96 -8.32
C GLY A 46 19.29 -21.30 -7.12
N GLU A 47 20.25 -20.40 -7.36
CA GLU A 47 20.77 -19.48 -6.36
C GLU A 47 20.02 -18.14 -6.37
N LYS A 48 20.13 -17.38 -5.28
CA LYS A 48 19.57 -16.04 -5.09
C LYS A 48 20.64 -15.07 -4.59
N CYS A 49 20.40 -13.78 -4.79
CA CYS A 49 21.18 -12.76 -4.12
C CYS A 49 20.90 -12.80 -2.62
N TYR A 50 21.97 -12.72 -1.82
CA TYR A 50 21.86 -12.58 -0.38
C TYR A 50 22.73 -11.45 0.12
N ILE A 51 22.33 -10.93 1.28
CA ILE A 51 23.09 -10.02 2.10
C ILE A 51 23.11 -10.49 3.53
N HIS A 52 24.23 -10.24 4.16
CA HIS A 52 24.56 -10.68 5.49
C HIS A 52 25.23 -9.53 6.24
N LYS A 53 24.59 -9.07 7.32
CA LYS A 53 25.10 -8.02 8.20
C LYS A 53 25.62 -8.61 9.51
N THR A 54 26.91 -8.44 9.76
CA THR A 54 27.60 -8.84 11.00
C THR A 54 28.00 -7.60 11.80
N ARG A 55 27.59 -7.51 13.06
CA ARG A 55 28.12 -6.53 14.01
C ARG A 55 29.35 -7.11 14.68
N THR A 56 30.51 -6.54 14.39
CA THR A 56 31.80 -6.91 14.99
C THR A 56 31.80 -6.69 16.50
N HIS A 57 32.71 -7.36 17.22
CA HIS A 57 32.89 -7.18 18.67
C HIS A 57 33.21 -5.73 19.07
N ASN A 58 33.76 -4.94 18.15
CA ASN A 58 34.06 -3.52 18.35
C ASN A 58 32.86 -2.60 18.08
N GLY A 59 31.67 -3.17 17.79
CA GLY A 59 30.43 -2.41 17.57
C GLY A 59 30.23 -1.89 16.14
N HIS A 60 31.18 -2.13 15.23
CA HIS A 60 31.05 -1.75 13.82
C HIS A 60 30.25 -2.79 13.03
N ASP A 61 29.43 -2.33 12.10
CA ASP A 61 28.68 -3.18 11.17
C ASP A 61 29.53 -3.48 9.93
N GLN A 62 29.55 -4.76 9.54
CA GLN A 62 30.14 -5.25 8.29
C GLN A 62 29.05 -5.95 7.48
N TYR A 63 29.10 -5.77 6.17
CA TYR A 63 28.18 -6.36 5.21
C TYR A 63 28.93 -7.33 4.30
N THR A 64 28.27 -8.41 3.95
CA THR A 64 28.70 -9.39 2.95
C THR A 64 27.54 -9.66 2.03
N SER A 65 27.78 -9.73 0.73
CA SER A 65 26.79 -10.00 -0.30
C SER A 65 27.33 -11.01 -1.31
N GLY A 66 26.43 -11.74 -1.96
CA GLY A 66 26.80 -12.68 -3.02
C GLY A 66 25.65 -13.58 -3.44
N CYS A 67 26.01 -14.78 -3.88
CA CYS A 67 25.09 -15.85 -4.24
C CYS A 67 24.91 -16.83 -3.07
N ILE A 68 23.68 -17.27 -2.85
CA ILE A 68 23.38 -18.36 -1.93
C ILE A 68 22.32 -19.27 -2.54
N SER A 69 22.35 -20.56 -2.19
CA SER A 69 21.32 -21.49 -2.63
C SER A 69 19.92 -21.09 -2.14
N ASN A 70 18.90 -21.25 -2.99
CA ASN A 70 17.51 -20.95 -2.63
C ASN A 70 17.00 -21.73 -1.39
N GLN A 71 17.54 -22.94 -1.17
CA GLN A 71 17.23 -23.73 0.03
C GLN A 71 17.72 -23.03 1.31
N SER A 72 18.93 -22.45 1.28
CA SER A 72 19.49 -21.71 2.43
C SER A 72 18.70 -20.44 2.72
N CYS A 73 18.12 -19.79 1.70
CA CYS A 73 17.22 -18.65 1.87
C CYS A 73 15.86 -19.01 2.48
N SER A 74 15.35 -20.22 2.22
CA SER A 74 13.99 -20.63 2.59
C SER A 74 13.87 -21.11 4.05
N LEU A 75 15.00 -21.31 4.75
CA LEU A 75 15.03 -21.84 6.11
C LEU A 75 14.71 -20.83 7.22
N GLY A 76 14.35 -19.59 6.89
CA GLY A 76 13.79 -18.61 7.83
C GLY A 76 14.69 -18.33 9.05
N GLN A 77 15.47 -17.24 8.96
CA GLN A 77 15.83 -16.42 10.13
C GLN A 77 16.13 -17.17 11.44
N THR A 78 17.29 -17.82 11.55
CA THR A 78 17.99 -17.98 12.83
C THR A 78 19.51 -18.08 12.61
N PHE A 79 20.08 -17.23 11.75
CA PHE A 79 21.50 -16.90 11.88
C PHE A 79 21.67 -15.83 12.97
N HIS A 80 21.27 -16.15 14.20
CA HIS A 80 21.83 -15.51 15.40
C HIS A 80 23.02 -16.36 15.85
N GLY A 81 23.96 -16.57 14.92
CA GLY A 81 25.18 -17.30 15.18
C GLY A 81 26.28 -16.33 15.57
N LEU A 82 27.06 -16.68 16.59
CA LEU A 82 28.38 -16.09 16.79
C LEU A 82 29.25 -16.52 15.60
N SER A 83 29.55 -15.57 14.72
CA SER A 83 30.68 -15.71 13.80
C SER A 83 31.96 -15.47 14.61
N PRO A 84 33.11 -16.09 14.26
CA PRO A 84 34.40 -15.73 14.84
C PRO A 84 34.71 -14.21 14.78
N TYR A 85 34.02 -13.48 13.89
CA TYR A 85 34.23 -12.08 13.61
C TYR A 85 33.17 -11.13 14.22
N GLY A 86 32.09 -11.65 14.82
CA GLY A 86 31.02 -10.83 15.42
C GLY A 86 29.65 -11.52 15.47
N GLN A 87 28.62 -10.77 15.85
CA GLN A 87 27.25 -11.25 15.88
C GLN A 87 26.56 -10.98 14.54
N VAL A 88 26.01 -12.03 13.93
CA VAL A 88 25.13 -11.86 12.77
C VAL A 88 23.83 -11.20 13.23
N THR A 89 23.56 -10.02 12.67
CA THR A 89 22.37 -9.21 13.00
C THR A 89 21.27 -9.37 11.96
N CYS A 90 21.62 -9.77 10.74
CA CYS A 90 20.65 -10.04 9.70
C CYS A 90 21.24 -10.86 8.55
N VAL A 91 20.40 -11.73 7.99
CA VAL A 91 20.60 -12.37 6.68
C VAL A 91 19.32 -12.19 5.89
N GLU A 92 19.42 -11.69 4.67
CA GLU A 92 18.29 -11.41 3.80
C GLU A 92 18.60 -11.89 2.39
N CYS A 93 17.67 -12.64 1.82
CA CYS A 93 17.72 -13.03 0.42
C CYS A 93 16.62 -12.33 -0.34
N CYS A 94 16.85 -12.07 -1.61
CA CYS A 94 15.80 -11.49 -2.43
C CYS A 94 15.85 -11.93 -3.88
N ASP A 95 14.73 -11.66 -4.55
CA ASP A 95 14.46 -12.09 -5.91
C ASP A 95 14.83 -10.98 -6.89
N GLY A 96 15.67 -11.31 -7.87
CA GLY A 96 16.13 -10.39 -8.91
C GLY A 96 17.59 -9.95 -8.73
N ASP A 97 18.11 -9.27 -9.74
CA ASP A 97 19.50 -8.85 -9.78
C ASP A 97 19.78 -7.73 -8.77
N MET A 98 20.96 -7.81 -8.14
CA MET A 98 21.56 -6.74 -7.31
C MET A 98 20.66 -6.24 -6.19
N CYS A 99 19.72 -7.08 -5.80
CA CYS A 99 18.75 -6.73 -4.80
C CYS A 99 19.44 -6.60 -3.43
N ASN A 100 18.93 -5.64 -2.64
CA ASN A 100 19.32 -5.28 -1.28
C ASN A 100 20.59 -4.39 -1.14
N ASN A 101 20.89 -3.49 -2.10
CA ASN A 101 22.05 -2.57 -2.02
C ASN A 101 22.08 -1.61 -0.79
N GLN A 102 20.98 -1.53 -0.02
CA GLN A 102 20.84 -0.71 1.18
C GLN A 102 21.03 -1.51 2.47
N GLY A 103 21.15 -2.82 2.36
CA GLY A 103 21.27 -3.72 3.49
C GLY A 103 19.95 -4.03 4.18
N CYS A 104 20.08 -4.72 5.30
CA CYS A 104 19.01 -5.32 6.07
C CYS A 104 17.86 -4.37 6.44
N GLY A 105 16.75 -4.42 5.69
CA GLY A 105 15.52 -3.68 5.98
C GLY A 105 15.00 -2.73 4.90
N ASP A 106 15.57 -2.69 3.68
CA ASP A 106 15.00 -1.92 2.57
C ASP A 106 14.91 -2.72 1.25
N THR A 107 13.91 -2.40 0.42
CA THR A 107 13.39 -3.26 -0.67
C THR A 107 14.18 -3.26 -1.98
N GLY A 108 15.51 -3.09 -1.92
CA GLY A 108 16.40 -3.12 -3.07
C GLY A 108 16.95 -1.74 -3.47
N PRO A 109 17.70 -1.65 -4.59
CA PRO A 109 18.26 -0.39 -5.03
C PRO A 109 17.14 0.64 -5.27
N PRO A 110 17.35 1.92 -4.92
CA PRO A 110 16.38 2.97 -5.21
C PRO A 110 15.95 2.92 -6.68
N PRO A 111 14.69 3.29 -7.00
CA PRO A 111 14.21 3.32 -8.39
C PRO A 111 15.15 4.16 -9.27
N ARG A 112 15.31 3.79 -10.54
CA ARG A 112 16.22 4.46 -11.49
C ARG A 112 15.78 5.89 -11.83
N GLU A 113 14.59 6.31 -11.42
CA GLU A 113 14.19 7.71 -11.44
C GLU A 113 14.90 8.52 -10.32
N SER A 114 15.28 7.85 -9.23
CA SER A 114 15.99 8.41 -8.07
C SER A 114 17.51 8.24 -8.11
N ARG A 115 18.04 7.31 -8.91
CA ARG A 115 19.49 7.07 -9.13
C ARG A 115 19.83 6.88 -10.62
N GLY A 116 21.08 7.04 -11.05
CA GLY A 116 21.48 6.62 -12.41
C GLY A 116 21.68 5.11 -12.52
N PRO A 117 22.08 4.60 -13.70
CA PRO A 117 22.28 3.17 -13.90
C PRO A 117 23.56 2.60 -13.27
N TYR A 118 23.55 1.31 -12.94
CA TYR A 118 24.76 0.54 -12.65
C TYR A 118 25.38 0.05 -13.96
N CYS A 119 26.63 0.44 -14.21
CA CYS A 119 27.33 0.12 -15.44
C CYS A 119 28.62 -0.62 -15.13
N TYR A 120 28.93 -1.59 -15.97
CA TYR A 120 30.26 -2.16 -16.02
C TYR A 120 31.30 -1.09 -16.30
N GLN A 121 32.42 -1.13 -15.58
CA GLN A 121 33.50 -0.16 -15.69
C GLN A 121 34.80 -0.88 -16.03
N CYS A 122 35.03 -1.08 -17.33
CA CYS A 122 36.24 -1.73 -17.80
C CYS A 122 36.83 -1.01 -19.00
N GLN A 123 38.15 -1.12 -19.12
CA GLN A 123 38.89 -0.62 -20.27
C GLN A 123 39.72 -1.77 -20.84
N ASN A 124 39.65 -1.95 -22.15
CA ASN A 124 40.54 -2.82 -22.90
C ASN A 124 40.46 -4.32 -22.53
N MET A 125 39.24 -4.84 -22.40
CA MET A 125 39.01 -6.26 -22.07
C MET A 125 38.91 -7.12 -23.34
N PRO A 126 39.40 -8.38 -23.32
CA PRO A 126 39.35 -9.28 -24.49
C PRO A 126 37.94 -9.83 -24.79
N GLY A 127 36.99 -9.63 -23.87
CA GLY A 127 35.61 -10.08 -24.01
C GLY A 127 34.72 -9.40 -22.97
N THR A 128 33.43 -9.32 -23.25
CA THR A 128 32.49 -8.59 -22.39
C THR A 128 32.15 -9.32 -21.09
N SER A 129 32.34 -10.64 -21.05
CA SER A 129 32.16 -11.49 -19.88
C SER A 129 33.26 -11.35 -18.82
N TYR A 130 34.39 -10.71 -19.15
CA TYR A 130 35.50 -10.50 -18.22
C TYR A 130 35.35 -9.23 -17.38
N CYS A 131 34.31 -8.44 -17.63
CA CYS A 131 34.06 -7.23 -16.86
C CYS A 131 33.10 -7.53 -15.71
N ASP A 132 33.58 -7.37 -14.48
CA ASP A 132 32.85 -7.66 -13.24
C ASP A 132 32.78 -6.45 -12.28
N THR A 133 33.62 -5.43 -12.51
CA THR A 133 33.59 -4.13 -11.81
C THR A 133 32.43 -3.27 -12.29
N LEU A 134 31.74 -2.67 -11.33
CA LEU A 134 30.56 -1.83 -11.53
C LEU A 134 30.79 -0.41 -11.00
N THR A 135 30.12 0.54 -11.64
CA THR A 135 30.02 1.93 -11.18
C THR A 135 28.57 2.39 -11.25
N LEU A 136 28.15 3.20 -10.27
CA LEU A 136 26.85 3.88 -10.31
C LEU A 136 27.01 5.19 -11.10
N CYS A 137 26.34 5.29 -12.24
CA CYS A 137 26.34 6.52 -13.02
C CYS A 137 25.42 7.59 -12.42
N SER A 138 25.64 8.84 -12.84
CA SER A 138 24.70 9.92 -12.54
C SER A 138 23.38 9.75 -13.33
N ARG A 139 22.32 10.43 -12.88
CA ARG A 139 20.99 10.41 -13.54
C ARG A 139 21.00 10.91 -15.00
N ASN A 140 22.02 11.68 -15.38
CA ASN A 140 22.18 12.24 -16.73
C ASN A 140 23.13 11.41 -17.61
N GLN A 141 23.59 10.26 -17.11
CA GLN A 141 24.45 9.33 -17.84
C GLN A 141 23.70 8.03 -18.16
N ALA A 142 24.22 7.31 -19.15
CA ALA A 142 23.79 5.97 -19.55
C ALA A 142 25.01 5.03 -19.56
N CYS A 143 24.77 3.74 -19.43
CA CYS A 143 25.80 2.74 -19.64
C CYS A 143 26.14 2.65 -21.11
N THR A 144 27.43 2.60 -21.44
CA THR A 144 27.89 2.33 -22.79
C THR A 144 28.76 1.10 -22.83
N ILE A 145 28.75 0.45 -23.98
CA ILE A 145 29.72 -0.54 -24.38
C ILE A 145 30.29 -0.15 -25.74
N ASP A 146 31.61 -0.18 -25.80
CA ASP A 146 32.41 0.16 -26.96
C ASP A 146 33.29 -1.03 -27.31
N GLU A 147 33.39 -1.31 -28.60
CA GLU A 147 34.38 -2.23 -29.15
C GLU A 147 35.36 -1.44 -30.00
N THR A 148 36.66 -1.64 -29.79
CA THR A 148 37.72 -1.07 -30.61
C THR A 148 38.54 -2.17 -31.26
N PHE A 149 38.97 -1.92 -32.50
CA PHE A 149 39.76 -2.86 -33.28
C PHE A 149 41.12 -2.25 -33.63
N SER A 150 42.17 -2.65 -32.91
CA SER A 150 43.56 -2.18 -33.12
C SER A 150 44.57 -3.34 -33.23
N SER A 151 44.32 -4.46 -32.53
CA SER A 151 45.15 -5.69 -32.57
C SER A 151 44.39 -6.93 -32.09
N GLY A 152 43.07 -6.92 -32.28
CA GLY A 152 42.10 -7.82 -31.64
C GLY A 152 40.85 -7.04 -31.24
N HIS A 153 39.80 -7.75 -30.86
CA HIS A 153 38.59 -7.14 -30.32
C HIS A 153 38.83 -6.74 -28.87
N HIS A 154 38.76 -5.45 -28.58
CA HIS A 154 38.87 -4.92 -27.23
C HIS A 154 37.58 -4.22 -26.84
N PHE A 155 37.05 -4.57 -25.67
CA PHE A 155 35.81 -4.03 -25.14
C PHE A 155 36.10 -3.03 -24.02
N ALA A 156 35.36 -1.93 -24.02
CA ALA A 156 35.32 -0.98 -22.93
C ALA A 156 33.86 -0.70 -22.56
N SER A 157 33.62 -0.44 -21.27
CA SER A 157 32.30 -0.12 -20.76
C SER A 157 32.39 0.94 -19.67
N GLY A 158 31.35 1.74 -19.53
CA GLY A 158 31.29 2.75 -18.47
C GLY A 158 30.12 3.72 -18.59
N CYS A 159 30.16 4.75 -17.74
CA CYS A 159 29.19 5.84 -17.76
C CYS A 159 29.52 6.88 -18.82
N ARG A 160 28.55 7.22 -19.68
CA ARG A 160 28.67 8.36 -20.61
C ARG A 160 27.45 9.27 -20.54
N PRO A 161 27.58 10.59 -20.80
CA PRO A 161 26.45 11.50 -20.91
C PRO A 161 25.40 10.99 -21.92
N LYS A 162 24.11 11.08 -21.57
CA LYS A 162 23.00 10.63 -22.45
C LYS A 162 23.01 11.27 -23.85
N GLY A 163 23.59 12.47 -24.00
CA GLY A 163 23.71 13.15 -25.30
C GLY A 163 24.61 12.40 -26.29
N GLU A 164 25.62 11.68 -25.82
CA GLU A 164 26.52 10.85 -26.65
C GLU A 164 25.80 9.61 -27.21
N CYS A 165 24.68 9.22 -26.61
CA CYS A 165 23.85 8.08 -27.02
C CYS A 165 22.89 8.37 -28.18
N SER A 166 22.98 9.55 -28.80
CA SER A 166 22.08 9.97 -29.89
C SER A 166 22.41 9.30 -31.24
N HIS A 167 23.54 8.60 -31.34
CA HIS A 167 23.99 7.90 -32.54
C HIS A 167 23.80 6.38 -32.39
N VAL A 168 22.76 5.86 -33.04
CA VAL A 168 22.50 4.41 -33.13
C VAL A 168 23.20 3.87 -34.38
N GLY A 169 24.52 3.70 -34.30
CA GLY A 169 25.33 3.16 -35.40
C GLY A 169 26.83 3.16 -35.06
N PRO A 170 27.66 2.38 -35.78
CA PRO A 170 29.11 2.41 -35.59
C PRO A 170 29.62 3.84 -35.82
N VAL A 171 30.31 4.38 -34.82
CA VAL A 171 30.89 5.72 -34.91
C VAL A 171 32.23 5.60 -35.60
N GLU A 172 32.33 6.01 -36.86
CA GLU A 172 33.62 6.22 -37.51
C GLU A 172 34.28 7.46 -36.89
N GLY A 173 35.12 7.23 -35.88
CA GLY A 173 36.04 8.25 -35.39
C GLY A 173 37.24 8.33 -36.32
N ARG A 174 37.47 9.49 -36.94
CA ARG A 174 38.81 9.84 -37.44
C ARG A 174 39.67 10.20 -36.23
N ASP A 175 40.65 9.37 -35.92
CA ASP A 175 41.71 9.77 -34.99
C ASP A 175 42.51 10.91 -35.66
N VAL A 176 42.55 12.07 -35.01
CA VAL A 176 43.20 13.27 -35.56
C VAL A 176 44.73 13.13 -35.48
N HIS A 177 45.28 12.11 -34.80
CA HIS A 177 46.71 12.01 -34.52
C HIS A 177 47.42 10.73 -34.97
N ASN A 178 46.76 9.75 -35.62
CA ASN A 178 47.49 8.63 -36.23
C ASN A 178 46.76 7.98 -37.43
N PHE A 179 47.50 7.76 -38.51
CA PHE A 179 47.06 7.16 -39.78
C PHE A 179 46.80 5.64 -39.73
N ILE A 180 46.36 5.12 -38.59
CA ILE A 180 45.88 3.72 -38.45
C ILE A 180 44.50 3.82 -37.80
N GLY A 181 43.44 3.69 -38.60
CA GLY A 181 42.07 3.87 -38.13
C GLY A 181 41.70 2.85 -37.07
N SER A 182 41.41 3.28 -35.84
CA SER A 182 40.68 2.46 -34.89
C SER A 182 39.20 2.45 -35.32
N SER A 183 38.76 1.38 -35.95
CA SER A 183 37.32 1.19 -36.20
C SER A 183 36.63 0.92 -34.86
N ARG A 184 35.50 1.59 -34.61
CA ARG A 184 34.57 1.25 -33.52
C ARG A 184 33.40 0.46 -34.11
N PRO A 185 33.54 -0.86 -34.33
CA PRO A 185 32.50 -1.69 -34.93
C PRO A 185 31.22 -1.74 -34.09
N CYS A 186 31.32 -1.52 -32.78
CA CYS A 186 30.18 -1.48 -31.87
C CYS A 186 30.29 -0.28 -30.92
N HIS A 187 29.27 0.57 -30.93
CA HIS A 187 29.00 1.56 -29.89
C HIS A 187 27.52 1.44 -29.54
N LYS A 188 27.21 1.09 -28.29
CA LYS A 188 25.84 0.96 -27.82
C LYS A 188 25.65 1.57 -26.46
N CYS A 189 24.52 2.23 -26.29
CA CYS A 189 24.02 2.65 -25.00
C CYS A 189 22.90 1.73 -24.55
N CYS A 190 22.96 1.25 -23.31
CA CYS A 190 21.91 0.41 -22.77
C CYS A 190 20.81 1.24 -22.12
N SER A 191 19.58 0.78 -22.30
CA SER A 191 18.39 1.40 -21.70
C SER A 191 18.20 1.01 -20.23
N ASP A 192 18.91 0.01 -19.72
CA ASP A 192 18.83 -0.50 -18.35
C ASP A 192 20.20 -0.54 -17.64
N ASP A 193 20.26 -1.09 -16.43
CA ASP A 193 21.52 -1.46 -15.74
C ASP A 193 22.24 -2.60 -16.50
N PHE A 194 23.55 -2.78 -16.27
CA PHE A 194 24.38 -3.89 -16.82
C PHE A 194 24.51 -3.93 -18.34
N CYS A 195 25.22 -2.95 -18.88
CA CYS A 195 25.56 -2.93 -20.30
C CYS A 195 26.82 -3.75 -20.62
N ASN A 196 26.67 -5.05 -20.91
CA ASN A 196 27.79 -5.90 -21.37
C ASN A 196 27.43 -6.97 -22.42
N LEU A 197 26.18 -7.11 -22.87
CA LEU A 197 25.78 -8.28 -23.66
C LEU A 197 25.62 -8.05 -25.18
N GLU A 198 25.91 -6.86 -25.71
CA GLU A 198 25.34 -6.45 -27.00
C GLU A 198 26.32 -6.21 -28.17
N CYS A 199 27.62 -6.48 -28.01
CA CYS A 199 28.62 -6.31 -29.08
C CYS A 199 29.09 -7.61 -29.75
N GLN A 200 28.35 -8.73 -29.63
CA GLN A 200 28.79 -10.04 -30.16
C GLN A 200 27.89 -10.68 -31.22
N SER A 201 26.94 -9.97 -31.86
CA SER A 201 26.08 -10.61 -32.86
C SER A 201 25.88 -9.78 -34.14
N GLN A 202 26.60 -10.14 -35.19
CA GLN A 202 26.12 -9.96 -36.56
C GLN A 202 24.91 -10.86 -36.79
N ASN A 203 23.70 -10.28 -36.73
CA ASN A 203 22.56 -10.55 -37.61
C ASN A 203 21.31 -9.93 -37.00
N GLN A 204 20.58 -9.16 -37.80
CA GLN A 204 19.21 -8.83 -37.47
C GLN A 204 18.35 -10.10 -37.47
N GLN A 205 18.09 -10.61 -36.28
CA GLN A 205 16.82 -11.25 -35.94
C GLN A 205 16.32 -10.52 -34.70
N GLY A 206 15.12 -9.95 -34.79
CA GLY A 206 14.54 -9.14 -33.72
C GLY A 206 14.74 -9.82 -32.38
N VAL A 207 15.33 -9.09 -31.43
CA VAL A 207 15.64 -9.58 -30.09
C VAL A 207 14.36 -10.17 -29.50
N VAL A 208 14.30 -11.50 -29.46
CA VAL A 208 13.22 -12.25 -28.84
C VAL A 208 13.36 -12.03 -27.34
N SER A 209 12.65 -11.04 -26.84
CA SER A 209 12.70 -10.65 -25.44
C SER A 209 11.29 -10.49 -24.92
N TRP A 210 11.16 -10.68 -23.61
CA TRP A 210 9.94 -10.25 -22.96
C TRP A 210 9.89 -8.73 -22.94
N SER A 211 8.71 -8.17 -23.16
CA SER A 211 8.45 -6.79 -22.77
C SER A 211 8.66 -6.61 -21.26
N ALA A 212 8.77 -5.34 -20.84
CA ALA A 212 8.60 -5.00 -19.44
C ALA A 212 7.29 -5.59 -18.90
N TRP A 213 7.30 -5.96 -17.62
CA TRP A 213 6.09 -6.32 -16.90
C TRP A 213 5.15 -5.12 -16.83
N SER A 214 3.86 -5.36 -16.99
CA SER A 214 2.84 -4.39 -16.61
C SER A 214 2.91 -4.09 -15.11
N GLN A 215 2.29 -2.98 -14.72
CA GLN A 215 1.95 -2.75 -13.31
C GLN A 215 1.13 -3.94 -12.77
N TRP A 216 1.23 -4.18 -11.45
CA TRP A 216 0.38 -5.17 -10.80
C TRP A 216 -1.09 -4.80 -10.97
N GLY A 217 -1.89 -5.78 -11.37
CA GLY A 217 -3.35 -5.66 -11.42
C GLY A 217 -3.95 -5.45 -10.03
N THR A 218 -5.26 -5.25 -9.97
CA THR A 218 -5.99 -5.11 -8.71
C THR A 218 -5.96 -6.41 -7.92
N CYS A 219 -5.99 -6.31 -6.58
CA CYS A 219 -6.05 -7.49 -5.71
C CYS A 219 -7.36 -8.25 -5.97
N SER A 220 -7.27 -9.56 -6.21
CA SER A 220 -8.45 -10.42 -6.45
C SER A 220 -9.34 -10.61 -5.21
N ALA A 221 -8.92 -10.06 -4.06
CA ALA A 221 -9.78 -9.95 -2.89
C ALA A 221 -10.98 -9.04 -3.22
N ASN A 222 -12.15 -9.65 -3.32
CA ASN A 222 -13.41 -8.97 -3.61
C ASN A 222 -13.96 -8.20 -2.41
N THR A 223 -13.33 -8.34 -1.24
CA THR A 223 -13.78 -7.79 0.03
C THR A 223 -12.66 -7.08 0.77
N CYS A 224 -12.98 -5.99 1.46
CA CYS A 224 -12.06 -5.30 2.36
C CYS A 224 -11.59 -6.22 3.50
N GLY A 225 -10.33 -6.08 3.92
CA GLY A 225 -9.68 -7.02 4.83
C GLY A 225 -9.46 -8.44 4.27
N GLY A 226 -9.91 -8.71 3.04
CA GLY A 226 -9.76 -9.99 2.38
C GLY A 226 -8.35 -10.23 1.84
N ARG A 227 -7.95 -11.51 1.78
CA ARG A 227 -6.72 -11.95 1.12
C ARG A 227 -7.03 -12.37 -0.30
N GLY A 228 -6.12 -12.10 -1.22
CA GLY A 228 -6.25 -12.48 -2.62
C GLY A 228 -4.91 -12.50 -3.31
N HIS A 229 -4.95 -12.43 -4.63
CA HIS A 229 -3.79 -12.49 -5.51
C HIS A 229 -3.83 -11.34 -6.52
N GLN A 230 -2.67 -10.79 -6.87
CA GLN A 230 -2.53 -9.85 -7.99
C GLN A 230 -1.81 -10.55 -9.12
N THR A 231 -2.19 -10.24 -10.35
CA THR A 231 -1.49 -10.69 -11.54
C THR A 231 -0.89 -9.52 -12.30
N ARG A 232 0.20 -9.77 -13.03
CA ARG A 232 0.77 -8.84 -14.01
C ARG A 232 1.19 -9.63 -15.24
N ASN A 233 1.25 -8.97 -16.38
CA ASN A 233 1.52 -9.62 -17.65
C ASN A 233 2.71 -8.98 -18.38
N ARG A 234 3.32 -9.75 -19.26
CA ARG A 234 4.31 -9.31 -20.24
C ARG A 234 4.10 -10.11 -21.53
N HIS A 235 4.52 -9.56 -22.66
CA HIS A 235 4.35 -10.19 -23.97
C HIS A 235 5.70 -10.40 -24.65
N CYS A 236 5.80 -11.44 -25.46
CA CYS A 236 7.01 -11.75 -26.20
C CYS A 236 7.07 -10.86 -27.44
N THR A 237 8.20 -10.19 -27.66
CA THR A 237 8.37 -9.26 -28.80
C THR A 237 8.50 -9.96 -30.16
N SER A 238 8.59 -11.29 -30.17
CA SER A 238 8.67 -12.10 -31.39
C SER A 238 7.30 -12.62 -31.82
N VAL A 239 7.00 -12.46 -33.12
CA VAL A 239 5.75 -12.91 -33.76
C VAL A 239 5.63 -14.45 -33.81
N ALA A 240 6.73 -15.18 -33.58
CA ALA A 240 6.79 -16.64 -33.69
C ALA A 240 6.80 -17.40 -32.35
N GLY A 241 6.77 -16.71 -31.20
CA GLY A 241 6.75 -17.33 -29.87
C GLY A 241 8.05 -18.09 -29.55
N GLY A 242 8.98 -17.43 -28.85
CA GLY A 242 10.27 -18.01 -28.46
C GLY A 242 10.83 -17.50 -27.13
N CYS A 243 10.01 -16.83 -26.32
CA CYS A 243 10.43 -16.31 -25.02
C CYS A 243 10.28 -17.40 -23.94
N ASN A 244 11.38 -17.75 -23.27
CA ASN A 244 11.37 -18.71 -22.16
C ASN A 244 10.85 -18.07 -20.87
N GLY A 245 10.05 -18.81 -20.10
CA GLY A 245 9.46 -18.37 -18.83
C GLY A 245 7.96 -18.06 -18.93
N VAL A 246 7.37 -17.58 -17.83
CA VAL A 246 5.95 -17.27 -17.77
C VAL A 246 5.66 -15.84 -18.26
N SER A 247 4.55 -15.70 -19.00
CA SER A 247 4.00 -14.40 -19.42
C SER A 247 3.21 -13.71 -18.31
N THR A 248 2.92 -14.41 -17.21
CA THR A 248 2.07 -13.94 -16.12
C THR A 248 2.76 -14.19 -14.79
N GLY A 249 2.84 -13.16 -13.95
CA GLY A 249 3.35 -13.24 -12.58
C GLY A 249 2.22 -13.08 -11.58
N GLU A 250 2.31 -13.78 -10.45
CA GLU A 250 1.29 -13.77 -9.40
C GLU A 250 1.92 -13.48 -8.03
N ARG A 251 1.22 -12.73 -7.17
CA ARG A 251 1.61 -12.53 -5.76
C ARG A 251 0.40 -12.46 -4.83
N ASN A 252 0.60 -12.83 -3.57
CA ASN A 252 -0.40 -12.61 -2.52
C ASN A 252 -0.59 -11.11 -2.25
N CYS A 253 -1.82 -10.72 -1.97
CA CYS A 253 -2.19 -9.37 -1.57
C CYS A 253 -3.24 -9.43 -0.46
N SER A 254 -3.32 -8.35 0.32
CA SER A 254 -4.40 -8.12 1.26
C SER A 254 -5.04 -6.79 0.93
N ARG A 255 -6.37 -6.76 0.81
CA ARG A 255 -7.09 -5.49 0.66
C ARG A 255 -7.10 -4.79 2.03
N GLY A 256 -6.93 -3.47 2.04
CA GLY A 256 -6.92 -2.68 3.28
C GLY A 256 -8.20 -2.86 4.12
N LEU A 257 -8.16 -2.36 5.36
CA LEU A 257 -9.31 -2.35 6.26
C LEU A 257 -10.53 -1.69 5.58
N CYS A 258 -11.71 -2.17 5.94
CA CYS A 258 -12.97 -1.62 5.44
C CYS A 258 -13.12 -0.17 5.86
N SER A 259 -13.71 0.65 4.98
CA SER A 259 -13.94 2.06 5.23
C SER A 259 -15.06 2.33 6.26
N GLY A 260 -15.95 1.36 6.47
CA GLY A 260 -17.06 1.46 7.42
C GLY A 260 -17.87 0.18 7.54
N CYS A 261 -18.88 0.19 8.41
CA CYS A 261 -19.74 -0.97 8.66
C CYS A 261 -20.55 -1.42 7.44
N ALA A 262 -20.92 -0.50 6.54
CA ALA A 262 -21.62 -0.83 5.30
C ALA A 262 -20.77 -1.72 4.39
N GLU A 263 -19.48 -1.42 4.27
CA GLU A 263 -18.54 -2.22 3.48
C GLU A 263 -18.25 -3.57 4.14
N LEU A 264 -18.14 -3.62 5.48
CA LEU A 264 -18.07 -4.86 6.25
C LEU A 264 -19.31 -5.75 6.02
N TYR A 265 -20.49 -5.15 6.02
CA TYR A 265 -21.71 -5.88 5.75
C TYR A 265 -21.73 -6.38 4.30
N ASN A 266 -21.36 -5.56 3.33
CA ASN A 266 -21.27 -5.99 1.94
C ASN A 266 -20.20 -7.07 1.70
N SER A 267 -19.17 -7.14 2.56
CA SER A 267 -18.18 -8.22 2.53
C SER A 267 -18.62 -9.53 3.16
N GLY A 268 -19.84 -9.61 3.67
CA GLY A 268 -20.42 -10.84 4.24
C GLY A 268 -20.43 -10.89 5.77
N GLN A 269 -19.95 -9.85 6.47
CA GLN A 269 -20.08 -9.79 7.92
C GLN A 269 -21.54 -9.60 8.32
N ARG A 270 -22.05 -10.44 9.23
CA ARG A 270 -23.46 -10.44 9.67
C ARG A 270 -23.64 -10.34 11.18
N THR A 271 -22.56 -10.44 11.95
CA THR A 271 -22.61 -10.37 13.41
C THR A 271 -22.42 -8.92 13.86
N SER A 272 -23.32 -8.42 14.69
CA SER A 272 -23.13 -7.11 15.32
C SER A 272 -21.99 -7.16 16.33
N GLY A 273 -21.20 -6.10 16.43
CA GLY A 273 -20.06 -6.07 17.35
C GLY A 273 -19.13 -4.90 17.12
N VAL A 274 -18.01 -4.90 17.84
CA VAL A 274 -16.95 -3.91 17.66
C VAL A 274 -16.02 -4.36 16.54
N TYR A 275 -15.80 -3.48 15.56
CA TYR A 275 -14.92 -3.71 14.42
C TYR A 275 -13.93 -2.55 14.26
N THR A 276 -12.74 -2.85 13.74
CA THR A 276 -11.77 -1.84 13.34
C THR A 276 -12.00 -1.47 11.87
N ILE A 277 -12.20 -0.19 11.60
CA ILE A 277 -12.38 0.37 10.25
C ILE A 277 -11.30 1.43 9.96
N ALA A 278 -11.05 1.71 8.68
CA ALA A 278 -10.13 2.77 8.24
C ALA A 278 -10.82 3.68 7.21
N PRO A 279 -11.61 4.67 7.66
CA PRO A 279 -12.36 5.55 6.76
C PRO A 279 -11.42 6.42 5.94
N ALA A 280 -11.58 6.41 4.61
CA ALA A 280 -10.84 7.28 3.69
C ALA A 280 -9.30 7.30 3.90
N GLY A 281 -8.70 6.17 4.30
CA GLY A 281 -7.26 6.07 4.54
C GLY A 281 -6.75 6.79 5.79
N HIS A 282 -7.66 7.21 6.69
CA HIS A 282 -7.29 7.73 8.01
C HIS A 282 -6.84 6.60 8.93
N GLN A 283 -6.34 6.98 10.11
CA GLN A 283 -5.92 6.03 11.14
C GLN A 283 -7.05 5.07 11.49
N PRO A 284 -6.75 3.76 11.69
CA PRO A 284 -7.75 2.79 12.09
C PRO A 284 -8.45 3.19 13.39
N LEU A 285 -9.77 3.02 13.45
CA LEU A 285 -10.56 3.26 14.65
C LEU A 285 -11.58 2.14 14.89
N ASN A 286 -11.92 1.94 16.16
CA ASN A 286 -12.91 0.94 16.56
C ASN A 286 -14.31 1.55 16.59
N VAL A 287 -15.26 0.89 15.94
CA VAL A 287 -16.68 1.27 15.89
C VAL A 287 -17.57 0.11 16.25
N VAL A 288 -18.78 0.40 16.70
CA VAL A 288 -19.84 -0.61 16.80
C VAL A 288 -20.56 -0.69 15.46
N CYS A 289 -20.54 -1.87 14.85
CA CYS A 289 -21.34 -2.18 13.68
C CYS A 289 -22.60 -2.93 14.09
N ASN A 290 -23.76 -2.37 13.76
CA ASN A 290 -25.04 -3.08 13.86
C ASN A 290 -25.33 -3.74 12.50
N MET A 291 -25.30 -5.07 12.49
CA MET A 291 -25.47 -5.91 11.30
C MET A 291 -26.89 -6.52 11.20
N GLY A 292 -27.76 -6.27 12.18
CA GLY A 292 -29.16 -6.74 12.16
C GLY A 292 -30.06 -5.90 11.23
N ASP A 293 -31.22 -6.44 10.87
CA ASP A 293 -32.31 -5.75 10.14
C ASP A 293 -31.85 -4.90 8.94
N GLY A 294 -31.15 -5.53 7.99
CA GLY A 294 -30.62 -4.87 6.80
C GLY A 294 -29.22 -4.29 6.96
N GLY A 295 -28.70 -4.22 8.20
CA GLY A 295 -27.30 -4.19 8.57
C GLY A 295 -26.40 -3.10 7.98
N GLY A 296 -25.12 -3.17 8.37
CA GLY A 296 -24.07 -2.25 7.91
C GLY A 296 -24.11 -0.87 8.54
N TRP A 297 -24.77 -0.72 9.69
CA TRP A 297 -24.90 0.57 10.37
C TRP A 297 -23.73 0.80 11.32
N THR A 298 -23.11 1.98 11.21
CA THR A 298 -22.07 2.43 12.16
C THR A 298 -22.76 3.21 13.28
N VAL A 299 -22.65 2.74 14.53
CA VAL A 299 -23.27 3.41 15.68
C VAL A 299 -22.38 4.55 16.16
N LEU A 300 -22.96 5.75 16.28
CA LEU A 300 -22.30 6.99 16.71
C LEU A 300 -22.52 7.27 18.20
N GLN A 301 -23.68 6.86 18.72
CA GLN A 301 -24.06 7.04 20.11
C GLN A 301 -24.96 5.88 20.54
N HIS A 302 -24.77 5.45 21.78
CA HIS A 302 -25.64 4.48 22.45
C HIS A 302 -25.83 4.88 23.91
N ARG A 303 -27.09 4.83 24.38
CA ARG A 303 -27.50 5.05 25.78
C ARG A 303 -28.45 3.93 26.16
N LEU A 304 -28.21 3.28 27.28
CA LEU A 304 -29.12 2.27 27.83
C LEU A 304 -29.16 2.29 29.36
N GLN A 305 -28.00 2.30 30.01
CA GLN A 305 -27.92 2.06 31.46
C GLN A 305 -27.63 3.32 32.27
N GLY A 306 -27.17 4.40 31.63
CA GLY A 306 -26.72 5.61 32.32
C GLY A 306 -25.40 5.41 33.07
N SER A 307 -24.64 4.36 32.72
CA SER A 307 -23.35 4.03 33.35
C SER A 307 -22.25 5.04 33.03
N VAL A 308 -22.44 5.84 31.98
CA VAL A 308 -21.51 6.89 31.56
C VAL A 308 -22.22 8.24 31.63
N SER A 309 -21.60 9.20 32.33
CA SER A 309 -22.06 10.60 32.33
C SER A 309 -21.85 11.24 30.96
N PHE A 310 -22.89 11.89 30.44
CA PHE A 310 -22.86 12.73 29.23
C PHE A 310 -22.70 14.22 29.56
N ASN A 311 -22.65 14.59 30.86
CA ASN A 311 -22.22 15.92 31.27
C ASN A 311 -20.69 16.01 31.14
N ARG A 312 -20.23 16.35 29.94
CA ARG A 312 -18.83 16.26 29.50
C ARG A 312 -18.35 17.54 28.83
N SER A 313 -17.03 17.73 28.83
CA SER A 313 -16.37 18.89 28.23
C SER A 313 -16.44 18.88 26.70
N TRP A 314 -16.14 20.02 26.08
CA TRP A 314 -15.96 20.13 24.63
C TRP A 314 -14.94 19.10 24.11
N THR A 315 -13.79 19.02 24.78
CA THR A 315 -12.71 18.11 24.39
C THR A 315 -13.17 16.65 24.41
N ASP A 316 -13.89 16.24 25.46
CA ASP A 316 -14.44 14.87 25.54
C ASP A 316 -15.39 14.58 24.39
N TYR A 317 -16.31 15.51 24.07
CA TYR A 317 -17.24 15.35 22.95
C TYR A 317 -16.53 15.32 21.59
N VAL A 318 -15.40 16.00 21.46
CA VAL A 318 -14.56 16.00 20.25
C VAL A 318 -13.87 14.65 20.06
N THR A 319 -13.22 14.14 21.12
CA THR A 319 -12.43 12.91 21.04
C THR A 319 -13.25 11.63 21.20
N GLY A 320 -14.45 11.73 21.78
CA GLY A 320 -15.26 10.58 22.16
C GLY A 320 -15.03 10.12 23.60
N PHE A 321 -16.02 9.42 24.16
CA PHE A 321 -15.98 8.89 25.52
C PHE A 321 -16.94 7.72 25.70
N GLY A 322 -16.74 6.96 26.79
CA GLY A 322 -17.58 5.82 27.17
C GLY A 322 -16.99 4.47 26.77
N ASP A 323 -17.83 3.45 26.71
CA ASP A 323 -17.46 2.09 26.34
C ASP A 323 -18.31 1.64 25.14
N LEU A 324 -17.66 1.20 24.06
CA LEU A 324 -18.33 0.68 22.85
C LEU A 324 -19.20 -0.57 23.14
N ARG A 325 -19.04 -1.21 24.31
CA ARG A 325 -19.89 -2.30 24.79
C ARG A 325 -21.05 -1.83 25.69
N GLY A 326 -21.15 -0.54 25.97
CA GLY A 326 -22.14 0.08 26.85
C GLY A 326 -22.58 1.46 26.33
N ASP A 327 -22.65 2.44 27.22
CA ASP A 327 -22.99 3.81 26.88
C ASP A 327 -21.76 4.54 26.30
N PHE A 328 -21.89 5.16 25.13
CA PHE A 328 -20.77 5.89 24.51
C PHE A 328 -21.21 7.00 23.57
N TRP A 329 -20.27 7.92 23.34
CA TRP A 329 -20.29 8.91 22.26
C TRP A 329 -19.03 8.72 21.42
N LEU A 330 -19.18 8.49 20.12
CA LEU A 330 -18.05 8.12 19.26
C LEU A 330 -16.98 9.22 19.19
N GLY A 331 -17.38 10.50 19.21
CA GLY A 331 -16.49 11.66 19.08
C GLY A 331 -16.77 12.47 17.82
N LEU A 332 -16.84 13.79 17.94
CA LEU A 332 -17.22 14.68 16.84
C LEU A 332 -16.24 14.65 15.66
N GLU A 333 -14.94 14.43 15.90
CA GLU A 333 -13.98 14.29 14.80
C GLU A 333 -14.27 13.04 13.95
N TYR A 334 -14.54 11.92 14.60
CA TYR A 334 -14.89 10.68 13.90
C TYR A 334 -16.25 10.79 13.22
N ILE A 335 -17.23 11.40 13.88
CA ILE A 335 -18.56 11.64 13.29
C ILE A 335 -18.44 12.56 12.07
N HIS A 336 -17.68 13.64 12.14
CA HIS A 336 -17.42 14.52 10.99
C HIS A 336 -16.81 13.74 9.82
N MET A 337 -15.74 12.99 10.08
CA MET A 337 -15.06 12.19 9.06
C MET A 337 -16.02 11.20 8.39
N LEU A 338 -16.81 10.47 9.17
CA LEU A 338 -17.72 9.44 8.68
C LEU A 338 -18.95 10.00 7.93
N THR A 339 -19.31 11.27 8.18
CA THR A 339 -20.55 11.87 7.65
C THR A 339 -20.30 12.95 6.59
N SER A 340 -19.03 13.27 6.30
CA SER A 340 -18.58 14.34 5.39
C SER A 340 -19.13 14.30 3.96
N ARG A 341 -19.63 13.15 3.50
CA ARG A 341 -20.25 12.98 2.18
C ARG A 341 -21.78 13.13 2.19
N GLY A 342 -22.36 13.36 3.36
CA GLY A 342 -23.78 13.17 3.60
C GLY A 342 -24.11 11.68 3.64
N VAL A 343 -24.65 11.21 4.76
CA VAL A 343 -25.02 9.81 4.96
C VAL A 343 -26.44 9.69 5.48
N GLN A 344 -27.02 8.49 5.39
CA GLN A 344 -28.30 8.24 6.05
C GLN A 344 -28.07 8.10 7.55
N ILE A 345 -28.99 8.63 8.36
CA ILE A 345 -29.00 8.43 9.81
C ILE A 345 -30.34 7.85 10.28
N ILE A 346 -30.25 6.93 11.23
CA ILE A 346 -31.38 6.43 12.00
C ILE A 346 -31.10 6.69 13.49
N ILE A 347 -32.13 7.16 14.19
CA ILE A 347 -32.15 7.30 15.64
C ILE A 347 -33.27 6.42 16.17
N ASP A 348 -32.89 5.29 16.75
CA ASP A 348 -33.80 4.36 17.41
C ASP A 348 -33.88 4.71 18.89
N MET A 349 -35.10 4.82 19.40
CA MET A 349 -35.34 5.21 20.78
C MET A 349 -36.43 4.35 21.42
N VAL A 350 -36.25 4.05 22.69
CA VAL A 350 -37.25 3.34 23.49
C VAL A 350 -37.66 4.24 24.65
N GLY A 351 -38.95 4.54 24.75
CA GLY A 351 -39.53 5.25 25.88
C GLY A 351 -39.54 4.40 27.14
N LYS A 352 -39.68 5.05 28.31
CA LYS A 352 -39.75 4.39 29.63
C LYS A 352 -40.81 3.29 29.70
N HIS A 353 -41.93 3.46 29.00
CA HIS A 353 -43.04 2.49 28.91
C HIS A 353 -42.93 1.50 27.74
N GLY A 354 -41.76 1.42 27.07
CA GLY A 354 -41.52 0.48 25.96
C GLY A 354 -41.98 0.97 24.59
N TYR A 355 -42.44 2.21 24.47
CA TYR A 355 -42.84 2.80 23.19
C TYR A 355 -41.63 2.99 22.28
N LEU A 356 -41.72 2.53 21.02
CA LEU A 356 -40.64 2.62 20.04
C LEU A 356 -40.80 3.85 19.16
N ILE A 357 -39.76 4.69 19.11
CA ILE A 357 -39.70 5.91 18.29
C ILE A 357 -38.50 5.78 17.35
N ARG A 358 -38.69 6.10 16.07
CA ARG A 358 -37.63 6.07 15.06
C ARG A 358 -37.61 7.37 14.27
N TYR A 359 -36.51 8.10 14.39
CA TYR A 359 -36.23 9.22 13.49
C TYR A 359 -35.25 8.79 12.40
N SER A 360 -35.52 9.21 11.16
CA SER A 360 -34.72 8.83 10.00
C SER A 360 -34.57 10.02 9.07
N TYR A 361 -33.34 10.25 8.61
CA TYR A 361 -33.03 11.32 7.68
C TYR A 361 -32.10 10.79 6.60
N ASP A 362 -32.39 11.09 5.33
CA ASP A 362 -31.57 10.58 4.21
C ASP A 362 -30.27 11.36 4.03
N HIS A 363 -30.16 12.52 4.68
CA HIS A 363 -28.95 13.31 4.70
C HIS A 363 -28.65 13.78 6.11
N PHE A 364 -27.51 13.34 6.62
CA PHE A 364 -26.91 13.76 7.87
C PHE A 364 -25.43 14.02 7.64
N GLU A 365 -24.98 15.21 8.02
CA GLU A 365 -23.60 15.62 7.95
C GLU A 365 -23.26 16.45 9.18
N VAL A 366 -22.11 16.16 9.77
CA VAL A 366 -21.49 17.01 10.79
C VAL A 366 -20.28 17.67 10.17
N LYS A 367 -20.23 19.00 10.20
CA LYS A 367 -19.11 19.79 9.66
C LYS A 367 -17.87 19.67 10.56
N ASN A 368 -16.77 20.28 10.13
CA ASN A 368 -15.49 20.22 10.85
C ASN A 368 -15.42 21.18 12.06
N ALA A 369 -14.29 21.13 12.78
CA ALA A 369 -14.04 21.96 13.95
C ALA A 369 -14.12 23.47 13.70
N SER A 370 -13.79 23.98 12.50
CA SER A 370 -13.80 25.43 12.22
C SER A 370 -15.20 26.04 12.21
N THR A 371 -16.21 25.23 11.91
CA THR A 371 -17.63 25.59 12.02
C THR A 371 -18.24 25.20 13.38
N SER A 372 -17.43 24.68 14.30
CA SER A 372 -17.87 24.08 15.57
C SER A 372 -18.84 22.91 15.37
N TYR A 373 -18.49 22.02 14.44
CA TYR A 373 -19.23 20.79 14.12
C TYR A 373 -20.71 21.05 13.84
N GLU A 374 -21.00 22.02 12.98
CA GLU A 374 -22.35 22.38 12.58
C GLU A 374 -23.11 21.16 12.03
N LEU A 375 -24.38 21.01 12.44
CA LEU A 375 -25.27 19.94 11.98
C LEU A 375 -25.97 20.35 10.69
N LEU A 376 -25.86 19.50 9.66
CA LEU A 376 -26.76 19.52 8.52
C LEU A 376 -27.61 18.26 8.50
N VAL A 377 -28.92 18.44 8.40
CA VAL A 377 -29.88 17.34 8.27
C VAL A 377 -30.98 17.69 7.26
N ALA A 378 -31.36 16.74 6.41
CA ALA A 378 -32.41 16.92 5.41
C ALA A 378 -33.18 15.61 5.14
N ASN A 379 -34.29 15.72 4.42
CA ASN A 379 -35.13 14.59 3.98
C ASN A 379 -35.63 13.73 5.16
N ASP A 380 -36.52 14.29 5.96
CA ASP A 380 -37.08 13.66 7.15
C ASP A 380 -38.12 12.57 6.80
N ASN A 381 -37.75 11.32 7.07
CA ASN A 381 -38.59 10.13 6.91
C ASN A 381 -38.97 9.51 8.27
N SER A 382 -38.95 10.31 9.33
CA SER A 382 -39.21 9.85 10.69
C SER A 382 -40.66 9.38 10.85
N VAL A 383 -40.85 8.40 11.73
CA VAL A 383 -42.15 7.83 12.07
C VAL A 383 -42.35 7.86 13.57
N ASN A 384 -43.61 8.01 13.99
CA ASN A 384 -44.02 8.22 15.39
C ASN A 384 -43.42 9.52 15.98
N CYS A 385 -44.20 10.27 16.76
CA CYS A 385 -43.73 11.54 17.33
C CYS A 385 -43.20 12.56 16.30
N THR A 386 -43.86 12.67 15.14
CA THR A 386 -43.40 13.45 13.97
C THR A 386 -43.69 14.95 14.05
N SER A 387 -43.75 15.51 15.26
CA SER A 387 -43.94 16.94 15.47
C SER A 387 -42.77 17.77 14.89
N TYR A 388 -42.87 19.10 14.90
CA TYR A 388 -41.78 20.00 14.44
C TYR A 388 -40.52 19.95 15.33
N SER A 389 -40.55 19.16 16.41
CA SER A 389 -39.61 19.15 17.52
C SER A 389 -38.57 18.03 17.46
N ARG A 390 -38.24 17.55 16.25
CA ARG A 390 -37.24 16.49 16.00
C ARG A 390 -35.84 17.08 15.76
N LEU A 391 -34.87 16.25 15.37
CA LEU A 391 -33.50 16.69 15.03
C LEU A 391 -33.48 17.79 13.95
N MET A 392 -34.45 17.80 13.03
CA MET A 392 -34.60 18.85 12.01
C MET A 392 -34.68 20.27 12.60
N TYR A 393 -35.24 20.42 13.81
CA TYR A 393 -35.29 21.72 14.48
C TYR A 393 -33.89 22.30 14.70
N ASN A 394 -32.93 21.42 15.01
CA ASN A 394 -31.53 21.73 15.29
C ASN A 394 -30.69 21.94 14.02
N ASN A 395 -31.25 21.79 12.81
CA ASN A 395 -30.53 21.96 11.56
C ASN A 395 -29.87 23.35 11.46
N GLY A 396 -28.60 23.38 11.01
CA GLY A 396 -27.76 24.57 10.93
C GLY A 396 -27.20 25.07 12.27
N SER A 397 -27.43 24.33 13.36
CA SER A 397 -26.94 24.72 14.68
C SER A 397 -25.54 24.19 14.94
N LYS A 398 -24.73 24.96 15.67
CA LYS A 398 -23.39 24.57 16.11
C LYS A 398 -23.47 23.64 17.31
N PHE A 399 -22.52 22.73 17.45
CA PHE A 399 -22.42 21.92 18.66
C PHE A 399 -22.02 22.80 19.84
N SER A 400 -22.55 22.53 21.02
CA SER A 400 -22.23 23.26 22.26
C SER A 400 -22.17 22.31 23.46
N THR A 401 -21.37 22.64 24.45
CA THR A 401 -21.11 21.87 25.69
C THR A 401 -21.11 22.79 26.92
N PRO A 402 -21.19 22.25 28.15
CA PRO A 402 -21.23 23.05 29.37
C PRO A 402 -20.09 24.09 29.50
N ASP A 403 -18.89 23.74 29.03
CA ASP A 403 -17.68 24.56 29.03
C ASP A 403 -17.47 25.38 27.74
N LYS A 404 -18.21 25.09 26.67
CA LYS A 404 -18.20 25.83 25.41
C LYS A 404 -19.63 26.10 24.97
N GLN A 405 -20.20 27.12 25.61
CA GLN A 405 -21.61 27.45 25.50
C GLN A 405 -21.96 27.99 24.10
N GLY A 406 -23.17 27.63 23.66
CA GLY A 406 -23.80 28.19 22.48
C GLY A 406 -24.66 29.41 22.80
N LYS A 407 -25.63 29.69 21.93
CA LYS A 407 -26.66 30.71 22.21
C LYS A 407 -27.52 30.25 23.40
N HIS A 408 -27.92 31.21 24.25
CA HIS A 408 -28.85 31.02 25.38
C HIS A 408 -28.39 30.08 26.51
N GLY A 409 -27.12 29.62 26.50
CA GLY A 409 -26.56 28.86 27.62
C GLY A 409 -27.16 27.47 27.84
N CYS A 410 -27.84 26.90 26.84
CA CYS A 410 -28.60 25.64 26.99
C CYS A 410 -27.75 24.43 27.36
N ALA A 411 -26.46 24.43 27.03
CA ALA A 411 -25.59 23.33 27.40
C ALA A 411 -25.29 23.29 28.92
N SER A 412 -25.62 24.36 29.67
CA SER A 412 -25.56 24.37 31.14
C SER A 412 -26.46 23.31 31.80
N HIS A 413 -27.43 22.78 31.05
CA HIS A 413 -28.29 21.66 31.43
C HIS A 413 -27.57 20.31 31.54
N GLY A 414 -26.27 20.25 31.27
CA GLY A 414 -25.43 19.09 31.60
C GLY A 414 -25.25 18.08 30.48
N SER A 415 -25.29 18.51 29.21
CA SER A 415 -24.93 17.66 28.07
C SER A 415 -24.52 18.48 26.85
N GLY A 416 -23.84 17.84 25.90
CA GLY A 416 -23.53 18.40 24.59
C GLY A 416 -24.58 18.08 23.52
N TRP A 417 -24.97 19.07 22.73
CA TRP A 417 -25.91 18.94 21.62
C TRP A 417 -25.80 20.10 20.61
N TRP A 418 -26.48 19.97 19.47
CA TRP A 418 -26.68 21.03 18.48
C TRP A 418 -27.84 21.96 18.89
N PHE A 419 -27.69 22.67 20.01
CA PHE A 419 -28.75 23.54 20.53
C PHE A 419 -29.04 24.75 19.62
N LYS A 420 -30.32 25.08 19.45
CA LYS A 420 -30.80 26.26 18.69
C LYS A 420 -31.33 27.34 19.64
N GLU A 421 -32.62 27.30 19.95
CA GLU A 421 -33.21 27.98 21.11
C GLU A 421 -33.40 26.90 22.19
N CYS A 422 -32.27 26.40 22.70
CA CYS A 422 -32.17 25.10 23.38
C CYS A 422 -32.59 23.95 22.45
N SER A 423 -33.32 22.96 22.95
CA SER A 423 -33.75 21.85 22.11
C SER A 423 -35.07 21.28 22.61
N TYR A 424 -35.89 20.79 21.68
CA TYR A 424 -37.03 19.94 22.00
C TYR A 424 -36.69 18.44 21.93
N PHE A 425 -35.45 18.14 21.56
CA PHE A 425 -34.93 16.80 21.35
C PHE A 425 -33.47 16.74 21.79
N ASN A 426 -33.16 16.03 22.86
CA ASN A 426 -31.80 15.88 23.36
C ASN A 426 -31.57 14.47 23.89
N ILE A 427 -31.08 13.58 23.03
CA ILE A 427 -30.75 12.19 23.41
C ILE A 427 -29.46 12.06 24.23
N ASN A 428 -28.76 13.17 24.45
CA ASN A 428 -27.59 13.24 25.32
C ASN A 428 -27.91 13.73 26.74
N GLY A 429 -29.17 14.08 27.02
CA GLY A 429 -29.62 14.53 28.34
C GLY A 429 -29.53 13.46 29.44
N VAL A 430 -30.03 13.84 30.61
CA VAL A 430 -30.05 13.00 31.83
C VAL A 430 -31.14 11.92 31.71
N ILE A 431 -30.77 10.66 31.93
CA ILE A 431 -31.71 9.53 31.87
C ILE A 431 -32.69 9.61 33.05
N GLY A 432 -33.97 9.32 32.78
CA GLY A 432 -35.01 9.24 33.81
C GLY A 432 -35.60 10.59 34.23
N VAL A 433 -35.29 11.65 33.50
CA VAL A 433 -35.80 13.01 33.72
C VAL A 433 -36.80 13.37 32.63
N ASP A 434 -38.00 13.74 33.04
CA ASP A 434 -39.14 13.99 32.15
C ASP A 434 -39.17 15.47 31.72
N ASP A 435 -38.09 15.93 31.09
CA ASP A 435 -37.92 17.31 30.62
C ASP A 435 -37.20 17.33 29.26
N ASN A 436 -37.67 18.15 28.33
CA ASN A 436 -37.12 18.22 26.98
C ASN A 436 -35.83 19.06 26.86
N ASN A 437 -35.52 19.91 27.84
CA ASN A 437 -34.33 20.75 27.85
C ASN A 437 -33.12 20.05 28.47
N TYR A 438 -33.31 19.30 29.56
CA TYR A 438 -32.22 18.64 30.29
C TYR A 438 -32.32 17.11 30.37
N GLY A 439 -33.51 16.54 30.18
CA GLY A 439 -33.72 15.10 30.18
C GLY A 439 -33.39 14.45 28.83
N MET A 440 -33.12 13.14 28.87
CA MET A 440 -33.10 12.30 27.68
C MET A 440 -34.54 12.05 27.24
N ALA A 441 -35.12 13.01 26.53
CA ALA A 441 -36.54 13.02 26.20
C ALA A 441 -36.81 13.43 24.74
N ALA A 442 -37.99 13.04 24.24
CA ALA A 442 -38.52 13.45 22.96
C ALA A 442 -39.91 14.07 23.13
N LEU A 443 -40.18 15.20 22.45
CA LEU A 443 -41.51 15.81 22.44
C LEU A 443 -42.43 15.13 21.41
N CYS A 444 -43.33 14.29 21.90
CA CYS A 444 -44.38 13.61 21.15
C CYS A 444 -45.72 14.30 21.42
N HIS A 445 -45.95 15.46 20.78
CA HIS A 445 -47.09 16.35 21.09
C HIS A 445 -48.40 15.57 21.36
N PRO A 446 -49.09 15.83 22.49
CA PRO A 446 -48.79 16.86 23.50
C PRO A 446 -47.77 16.44 24.58
N ASP A 447 -47.32 15.19 24.57
CA ASP A 447 -46.59 14.61 25.69
C ASP A 447 -45.06 14.71 25.53
N ILE A 448 -44.37 14.79 26.66
CA ILE A 448 -42.92 14.59 26.73
C ILE A 448 -42.68 13.11 27.05
N VAL A 449 -42.00 12.41 26.14
CA VAL A 449 -41.67 11.00 26.33
C VAL A 449 -40.25 10.89 26.84
N SER A 450 -40.13 10.47 28.10
CA SER A 450 -38.88 10.06 28.73
C SER A 450 -38.31 8.83 28.04
N LEU A 451 -37.07 8.92 27.59
CA LEU A 451 -36.38 7.83 26.89
C LEU A 451 -35.55 7.03 27.90
N LYS A 452 -35.54 5.70 27.74
CA LYS A 452 -34.67 4.80 28.50
C LYS A 452 -33.49 4.28 27.68
N GLU A 453 -33.63 4.25 26.35
CA GLU A 453 -32.59 3.76 25.44
C GLU A 453 -32.57 4.61 24.16
N THR A 454 -31.38 4.94 23.67
CA THR A 454 -31.18 5.62 22.38
C THR A 454 -30.00 5.04 21.63
N ILE A 455 -30.16 4.86 20.31
CA ILE A 455 -29.10 4.46 19.39
C ILE A 455 -29.12 5.41 18.20
N MET A 456 -28.03 6.14 18.00
CA MET A 456 -27.81 6.98 16.83
C MET A 456 -26.84 6.27 15.89
N LYS A 457 -27.25 5.94 14.66
CA LYS A 457 -26.44 5.14 13.73
C LYS A 457 -26.55 5.62 12.29
N ILE A 458 -25.45 5.52 11.55
CA ILE A 458 -25.35 6.00 10.16
C ILE A 458 -25.00 4.88 9.19
N ARG A 459 -25.31 5.09 7.91
CA ARG A 459 -24.93 4.18 6.83
C ARG A 459 -24.64 4.92 5.53
#